data_AF-A0A382XT90-F1
#
_entry.id   AF-A0A382XT90-F1
#
_cell.length_a   1.000
_cell.length_b   1.000
_cell.length_c   1.000
_cell.angle_alpha   90.00
_cell.angle_beta   90.00
_cell.angle_gamma   90.00
#
_symmetry.space_group_name_H-M   'P 1'
#
loop_
_entity.id
_entity.type
_entity.pdbx_description
1 polymer ?
#
loop_
_entity_poly.entity_id
_entity_poly.type
_entity_poly.pdbx_seq_one_letter_code
_entity_poly.pdbx_strand_id
1 'polypeptide(L)'
;VIVSPEDKEFINSYIYQLFFHTIHTPQPESEFLIKFEYPWNLNKVSKNSNLIIVSLDFPADSTGDLLMQRIRNTNNQHNELFVMKNLYANNQIICAINTTDAISMSLQILKNKEWILNAFRENYLRK
;
A
#
# COMPACT_ATOMS: atom_id res chain seq x y z
N VAL A 1 -2.24 0.43 5.50
CA VAL A 1 -2.01 1.46 4.48
C VAL A 1 -1.45 2.67 5.18
N ILE A 2 -0.26 3.10 4.79
CA ILE A 2 0.44 4.26 5.32
C ILE A 2 0.31 5.35 4.27
N VAL A 3 -0.25 6.49 4.66
CA VAL A 3 -0.52 7.63 3.80
C VAL A 3 -0.49 8.91 4.62
N SER A 4 -0.12 10.03 4.02
CA SER A 4 -0.26 11.35 4.62
C SER A 4 -1.74 11.69 4.89
N PRO A 5 -2.05 12.52 5.90
CA PRO A 5 -3.42 13.02 6.11
C PRO A 5 -4.02 13.68 4.86
N GLU A 6 -3.19 14.42 4.13
CA GLU A 6 -3.53 15.19 2.94
C GLU A 6 -4.00 14.26 1.80
N ASP A 7 -3.28 13.17 1.56
CA ASP A 7 -3.58 12.24 0.47
C ASP A 7 -4.71 11.27 0.80
N LYS A 8 -4.96 11.04 2.10
CA LYS A 8 -5.88 10.00 2.58
C LYS A 8 -7.26 10.11 1.96
N GLU A 9 -7.83 11.30 1.89
CA GLU A 9 -9.19 11.51 1.35
C GLU A 9 -9.28 11.16 -0.14
N PHE A 10 -8.21 11.39 -0.89
CA PHE A 10 -8.17 11.13 -2.33
C PHE A 10 -7.95 9.66 -2.65
N ILE A 11 -7.20 8.93 -1.82
CA ILE A 11 -6.81 7.54 -2.12
C ILE A 11 -7.77 6.48 -1.56
N ASN A 12 -8.59 6.85 -0.57
CA ASN A 12 -9.33 5.89 0.25
C ASN A 12 -10.21 4.95 -0.59
N SER A 13 -11.00 5.52 -1.49
CA SER A 13 -11.92 4.78 -2.37
C SER A 13 -11.19 3.78 -3.25
N TYR A 14 -10.04 4.16 -3.83
CA TYR A 14 -9.27 3.30 -4.72
C TYR A 14 -8.64 2.12 -3.99
N ILE A 15 -8.13 2.35 -2.77
CA ILE A 15 -7.58 1.28 -1.94
C ILE A 15 -8.68 0.31 -1.51
N TYR A 16 -9.84 0.82 -1.09
CA TYR A 16 -10.98 -0.05 -0.82
C TYR A 16 -11.38 -0.84 -2.07
N GLN A 17 -11.50 -0.23 -3.24
CA GLN A 17 -11.83 -0.94 -4.48
C GLN A 17 -10.82 -2.03 -4.88
N LEU A 18 -9.53 -1.81 -4.58
CA LEU A 18 -8.48 -2.79 -4.86
C LEU A 18 -8.62 -4.04 -3.99
N PHE A 19 -8.90 -3.87 -2.69
CA PHE A 19 -8.90 -4.97 -1.70
C PHE A 19 -10.29 -5.41 -1.24
N PHE A 20 -11.36 -4.78 -1.74
CA PHE A 20 -12.74 -5.19 -1.49
C PHE A 20 -13.03 -6.46 -2.28
N HIS A 21 -12.65 -7.59 -1.67
CA HIS A 21 -13.01 -8.92 -2.13
C HIS A 21 -13.73 -9.64 -1.00
N THR A 22 -14.93 -10.13 -1.30
CA THR A 22 -15.75 -10.89 -0.35
C THR A 22 -15.63 -12.37 -0.68
N ILE A 23 -15.25 -13.15 0.32
CA ILE A 23 -15.23 -14.61 0.25
C ILE A 23 -16.61 -15.12 0.63
N HIS A 24 -17.19 -15.95 -0.23
CA HIS A 24 -18.53 -16.50 -0.05
C HIS A 24 -18.52 -17.77 0.80
N THR A 25 -18.22 -17.60 2.09
CA THR A 25 -18.49 -18.58 3.14
C THR A 25 -19.96 -18.50 3.60
N PRO A 26 -20.48 -19.48 4.39
CA PRO A 26 -21.87 -19.43 4.90
C PRO A 26 -22.24 -18.10 5.55
N GLN A 27 -21.26 -17.44 6.17
CA GLN A 27 -21.30 -16.02 6.50
C GLN A 27 -20.24 -15.31 5.64
N PRO A 28 -20.60 -14.34 4.77
CA PRO A 28 -19.63 -13.64 3.93
C PRO A 28 -18.54 -12.92 4.73
N GLU A 29 -17.29 -13.06 4.31
CA GLU A 29 -16.13 -12.46 4.98
C GLU A 29 -15.28 -11.65 3.99
N SER A 30 -14.65 -10.57 4.46
CA SER A 30 -13.70 -9.81 3.63
C SER A 30 -12.35 -10.53 3.59
N GLU A 31 -11.79 -10.70 2.40
CA GLU A 31 -10.46 -11.31 2.23
C GLU A 31 -9.36 -10.49 2.94
N PHE A 32 -9.50 -9.16 2.94
CA PHE A 32 -8.53 -8.25 3.54
C PHE A 32 -9.17 -7.28 4.52
N LEU A 33 -8.55 -7.12 5.68
CA LEU A 33 -8.86 -6.05 6.62
C LEU A 33 -7.96 -4.84 6.36
N ILE A 34 -8.55 -3.75 5.87
CA ILE A 34 -7.83 -2.52 5.55
C ILE A 34 -7.80 -1.60 6.78
N LYS A 35 -6.59 -1.21 7.20
CA LYS A 35 -6.36 -0.20 8.25
C LYS A 35 -5.48 0.91 7.71
N PHE A 36 -5.93 2.16 7.86
CA PHE A 36 -5.17 3.35 7.51
C PHE A 36 -4.41 3.89 8.72
N GLU A 37 -3.15 4.22 8.51
CA GLU A 37 -2.21 4.71 9.50
C GLU A 37 -1.35 5.82 8.88
N TYR A 38 -0.78 6.68 9.72
CA TYR A 38 0.00 7.82 9.26
C TYR A 38 1.52 7.55 9.34
N PRO A 39 2.37 8.31 8.62
CA PRO A 39 3.80 8.05 8.54
C PRO A 39 4.52 8.01 9.90
N TRP A 40 4.13 8.84 10.86
CA TRP A 40 4.71 8.84 12.22
C TRP A 40 4.41 7.58 13.04
N ASN A 41 3.39 6.79 12.65
CA ASN A 41 3.08 5.51 13.26
C ASN A 41 3.85 4.33 12.62
N LEU A 42 4.71 4.57 11.62
CA LEU A 42 5.46 3.52 10.91
C LEU A 42 6.15 2.54 11.87
N ASN A 43 6.80 3.02 12.93
CA ASN A 43 7.48 2.16 13.89
C ASN A 43 6.55 1.17 14.60
N LYS A 44 5.28 1.54 14.80
CA LYS A 44 4.27 0.65 15.41
C LYS A 44 3.75 -0.36 14.39
N VAL A 45 3.46 0.10 13.18
CA VAL A 45 2.80 -0.70 12.13
C VAL A 45 3.78 -1.53 11.31
N SER A 46 5.07 -1.21 11.35
CA SER A 46 6.15 -1.94 10.68
C SER A 46 6.26 -3.40 11.11
N LYS A 47 5.75 -3.71 12.32
CA LYS A 47 5.64 -5.09 12.83
C LYS A 47 4.52 -5.89 12.17
N ASN A 48 3.62 -5.26 11.41
CA ASN A 48 2.56 -5.96 10.69
C ASN A 48 3.12 -6.71 9.48
N SER A 49 2.50 -7.85 9.14
CA SER A 49 2.97 -8.68 8.04
C SER A 49 2.74 -8.08 6.65
N ASN A 50 1.88 -7.09 6.45
CA ASN A 50 1.62 -6.54 5.12
C ASN A 50 1.41 -5.03 5.22
N LEU A 51 2.08 -4.27 4.36
CA LEU A 51 2.00 -2.82 4.31
C LEU A 51 1.78 -2.35 2.87
N ILE A 52 1.07 -1.24 2.77
CA ILE A 52 0.93 -0.46 1.55
C ILE A 52 1.32 0.95 1.93
N ILE A 53 2.22 1.57 1.17
CA ILE A 53 2.70 2.92 1.41
C ILE A 53 2.36 3.71 0.16
N VAL A 54 1.60 4.79 0.33
CA VAL A 54 1.10 5.61 -0.77
C VAL A 54 1.54 7.05 -0.55
N SER A 55 2.03 7.67 -1.62
CA SER A 55 2.34 9.10 -1.71
C SER A 55 1.81 9.63 -3.03
N LEU A 56 1.23 10.83 -3.01
CA LEU A 56 0.89 11.59 -4.19
C LEU A 56 1.80 12.81 -4.27
N ASP A 57 2.42 13.08 -5.42
CA ASP A 57 3.23 14.30 -5.57
C ASP A 57 2.35 15.57 -5.48
N PHE A 58 1.04 15.44 -5.75
CA PHE A 58 0.02 16.47 -5.58
C PHE A 58 -1.23 15.90 -4.88
N PRO A 59 -1.66 16.47 -3.75
CA PRO A 59 -1.07 17.62 -3.03
C PRO A 59 0.27 17.28 -2.38
N ALA A 60 1.26 18.17 -2.50
CA ALA A 60 2.56 17.95 -1.89
C ALA A 60 2.47 17.89 -0.36
N ASP A 61 3.14 16.92 0.25
CA ASP A 61 3.08 16.68 1.68
C ASP A 61 4.50 16.49 2.28
N SER A 62 4.71 16.90 3.52
CA SER A 62 6.07 16.86 4.11
C SER A 62 6.43 15.52 4.75
N THR A 63 5.47 14.62 4.92
CA THR A 63 5.59 13.40 5.73
C THR A 63 5.51 12.10 4.92
N GLY A 64 4.48 11.94 4.09
CA GLY A 64 4.31 10.84 3.14
C GLY A 64 5.38 10.88 2.07
N ASP A 65 5.57 12.04 1.42
CA ASP A 65 6.59 12.20 0.37
C ASP A 65 7.99 11.93 0.90
N LEU A 66 8.32 12.45 2.09
CA LEU A 66 9.63 12.20 2.71
C LEU A 66 9.84 10.71 3.03
N LEU A 67 8.79 10.03 3.52
CA LEU A 67 8.85 8.59 3.77
C LEU A 67 9.06 7.82 2.46
N MET A 68 8.29 8.15 1.42
CA MET A 68 8.37 7.52 0.12
C MET A 68 9.74 7.71 -0.52
N GLN A 69 10.28 8.94 -0.51
CA GLN A 69 11.62 9.23 -1.01
C GLN A 69 12.69 8.41 -0.29
N ARG A 70 12.62 8.30 1.04
CA ARG A 70 13.56 7.47 1.81
C ARG A 70 13.50 6.01 1.38
N ILE A 71 12.29 5.46 1.20
CA ILE A 71 12.09 4.07 0.78
C ILE A 71 12.64 3.86 -0.64
N ARG A 72 12.32 4.75 -1.59
CA ARG A 72 12.79 4.68 -2.98
C ARG A 72 14.31 4.72 -3.05
N ASN A 73 14.94 5.68 -2.37
CA ASN A 73 16.38 5.85 -2.39
C ASN A 73 17.13 4.70 -1.70
N THR A 74 16.62 4.20 -0.58
CA THR A 74 17.27 3.10 0.15
C THR A 74 17.23 1.79 -0.63
N ASN A 75 16.17 1.58 -1.43
CA ASN A 75 15.95 0.32 -2.17
C ASN A 75 16.25 0.43 -3.67
N ASN A 76 16.79 1.55 -4.14
CA ASN A 76 17.02 1.86 -5.56
C ASN A 76 15.78 1.59 -6.45
N GLN A 77 14.58 1.91 -5.93
CA GLN A 77 13.32 1.72 -6.62
C GLN A 77 12.78 3.07 -7.07
N HIS A 78 12.76 3.31 -8.38
CA HIS A 78 12.27 4.57 -8.94
C HIS A 78 10.97 4.43 -9.71
N ASN A 79 10.40 3.22 -9.78
CA ASN A 79 9.11 2.98 -10.41
C ASN A 79 7.98 3.62 -9.59
N GLU A 80 6.89 3.99 -10.27
CA GLU A 80 5.67 4.50 -9.63
C GLU A 80 5.01 3.47 -8.71
N LEU A 81 5.20 2.18 -9.00
CA LEU A 81 4.65 1.09 -8.23
C LEU A 81 5.67 -0.05 -8.15
N PHE A 82 5.94 -0.50 -6.93
CA PHE A 82 6.87 -1.60 -6.68
C PHE A 82 6.51 -2.35 -5.40
N VAL A 83 6.92 -3.61 -5.34
CA VAL A 83 6.71 -4.47 -4.17
C VAL A 83 8.05 -4.94 -3.64
N MET A 84 8.22 -4.84 -2.33
CA MET A 84 9.37 -5.32 -1.59
C MET A 84 8.95 -6.40 -0.60
N LYS A 85 9.90 -7.24 -0.21
CA LYS A 85 9.69 -8.30 0.78
C LYS A 85 10.64 -8.12 1.97
N ASN A 86 10.16 -8.43 3.17
CA ASN A 86 10.94 -8.54 4.40
C ASN A 86 11.75 -7.29 4.80
N LEU A 87 11.22 -6.09 4.56
CA LEU A 87 11.93 -4.85 4.88
C LEU A 87 12.01 -4.57 6.40
N TYR A 88 10.91 -4.77 7.13
CA TYR A 88 10.81 -4.53 8.57
C TYR A 88 10.46 -5.76 9.41
N ALA A 89 9.84 -6.77 8.81
CA ALA A 89 9.43 -8.00 9.50
C ALA A 89 9.56 -9.22 8.57
N ASN A 90 9.66 -10.43 9.15
CA ASN A 90 9.70 -11.66 8.37
C ASN A 90 8.33 -11.95 7.74
N ASN A 91 8.35 -12.53 6.53
CA ASN A 91 7.17 -12.78 5.70
C ASN A 91 6.33 -11.51 5.50
N GLN A 92 7.02 -10.38 5.26
CA GLN A 92 6.39 -9.09 5.06
C GLN A 92 6.32 -8.71 3.58
N ILE A 93 5.16 -8.25 3.12
CA ILE A 93 5.01 -7.59 1.82
C ILE A 93 4.81 -6.11 2.03
N ILE A 94 5.58 -5.30 1.30
CA ILE A 94 5.39 -3.86 1.23
C ILE A 94 5.14 -3.48 -0.22
N CYS A 95 3.94 -2.99 -0.51
CA CYS A 95 3.62 -2.36 -1.79
C CYS A 95 3.78 -0.85 -1.65
N ALA A 96 4.65 -0.24 -2.45
CA ALA A 96 4.84 1.20 -2.48
C ALA A 96 4.25 1.74 -3.79
N ILE A 97 3.43 2.80 -3.68
CA ILE A 97 2.79 3.48 -4.80
C ILE A 97 3.10 4.97 -4.68
N ASN A 98 3.85 5.50 -5.63
CA ASN A 98 4.18 6.92 -5.74
C ASN A 98 3.74 7.41 -7.13
N THR A 99 2.73 8.26 -7.17
CA THR A 99 2.17 8.79 -8.43
C THR A 99 1.96 10.29 -8.34
N THR A 100 1.79 10.95 -9.47
CA THR A 100 1.61 12.41 -9.51
C THR A 100 0.35 12.86 -8.78
N ASP A 101 -0.75 12.12 -8.91
CA ASP A 101 -2.05 12.46 -8.36
C ASP A 101 -2.91 11.20 -8.19
N ALA A 102 -4.09 11.36 -7.58
CA ALA A 102 -5.00 10.26 -7.31
C ALA A 102 -5.58 9.59 -8.58
N ILE A 103 -5.68 10.32 -9.70
CA ILE A 103 -6.16 9.76 -10.97
C ILE A 103 -5.09 8.83 -11.53
N SER A 104 -3.84 9.28 -11.55
CA SER A 104 -2.68 8.49 -11.98
C SER A 104 -2.49 7.26 -11.10
N MET A 105 -2.70 7.40 -9.79
CA MET A 105 -2.74 6.27 -8.86
C MET A 105 -3.82 5.25 -9.24
N SER A 106 -5.05 5.72 -9.53
CA SER A 106 -6.16 4.83 -9.89
C SER A 106 -5.87 4.02 -11.15
N LEU A 107 -5.23 4.63 -12.16
CA LEU A 107 -4.83 3.97 -13.38
C LEU A 107 -3.75 2.91 -13.13
N GLN A 108 -2.75 3.21 -12.29
CA GLN A 108 -1.72 2.24 -11.91
C GLN A 108 -2.29 1.06 -11.13
N ILE A 109 -3.21 1.33 -10.19
CA ILE A 109 -3.91 0.29 -9.44
C ILE A 109 -4.73 -0.60 -10.37
N LEU A 110 -5.51 -0.01 -11.28
CA LEU A 110 -6.34 -0.78 -12.22
C LEU A 110 -5.49 -1.64 -13.15
N LYS A 111 -4.40 -1.08 -13.70
CA LYS A 111 -3.49 -1.79 -14.61
C LYS A 111 -2.79 -2.96 -13.93
N ASN A 112 -2.44 -2.84 -12.64
CA ASN A 112 -1.65 -3.82 -11.90
C ASN A 112 -2.45 -4.59 -10.85
N LYS A 113 -3.79 -4.49 -10.86
CA LYS A 113 -4.68 -5.01 -9.80
C LYS A 113 -4.35 -6.45 -9.41
N GLU A 114 -4.39 -7.37 -10.37
CA GLU A 114 -4.14 -8.79 -10.14
C GLU A 114 -2.73 -9.06 -9.63
N TRP A 115 -1.74 -8.34 -10.15
CA TRP A 115 -0.35 -8.46 -9.71
C TRP A 115 -0.19 -8.04 -8.24
N ILE A 116 -0.81 -6.92 -7.83
CA ILE A 116 -0.78 -6.45 -6.44
C ILE A 116 -1.46 -7.49 -5.54
N LEU A 117 -2.67 -7.94 -5.88
CA LEU A 117 -3.42 -8.91 -5.09
C LEU A 117 -2.67 -10.22 -4.92
N ASN A 118 -2.07 -10.74 -5.99
CA ASN A 118 -1.29 -11.97 -5.94
C ASN A 118 -0.05 -11.83 -5.06
N ALA A 119 0.63 -10.68 -5.06
CA ALA A 119 1.76 -10.44 -4.17
C ALA A 119 1.38 -10.60 -2.68
N PHE A 120 0.19 -10.13 -2.29
CA PHE A 120 -0.32 -10.29 -0.92
C PHE A 120 -0.82 -11.71 -0.62
N ARG A 121 -1.50 -12.36 -1.58
CA ARG A 121 -2.03 -13.74 -1.45
C ARG A 121 -0.92 -14.78 -1.35
N GLU A 122 0.09 -14.71 -2.22
CA GLU A 122 1.22 -15.65 -2.20
C GLU A 122 1.98 -15.61 -0.87
N ASN A 123 2.06 -14.45 -0.24
CA ASN A 123 2.72 -14.30 1.05
C ASN A 123 1.92 -14.94 2.19
N TYR A 124 0.58 -15.01 2.08
CA TYR A 124 -0.27 -15.71 3.04
C TYR A 124 -0.06 -17.23 2.96
N LEU A 125 0.03 -17.78 1.74
CA LEU A 125 0.22 -19.22 1.51
C LEU A 125 1.59 -19.76 1.92
N ARG A 126 2.57 -18.89 2.18
CA ARG A 126 3.93 -19.26 2.61
C ARG A 126 4.13 -19.25 4.13
N LYS A 127 3.11 -18.86 4.90
CA LYS A 127 3.09 -19.02 6.37
C LYS A 127 2.82 -20.46 6.76
#